data_AF-A0A830EI07-F1
#
_entry.id   AF-A0A830EI07-F1
#
_cell.length_a   1.000
_cell.length_b   1.000
_cell.length_c   1.000
_cell.angle_alpha   90.00
_cell.angle_beta   90.00
_cell.angle_gamma   90.00
#
_symmetry.space_group_name_H-M   'P 1'
#
loop_
_entity.id
_entity.type
_entity.pdbx_description
1 polymer ?
#
loop_
_entity_poly.entity_id
_entity_poly.type
_entity_poly.pdbx_seq_one_letter_code
_entity_poly.pdbx_strand_id
1 'polypeptide(L)'
;MSMSPEARLALLLLEELELRGGKVRLKYLKVYRLINYWLGHDYARKIIDRLVLTGYIAIKNDRIELLRRFKTSKSQGQVYREAREIATNTYLLMHRPPNK
;
A
#
# COMPACT_ATOMS: atom_id res chain seq x y z
N MET A 1 14.48 14.76 -3.04
CA MET A 1 13.06 14.72 -2.61
C MET A 1 12.83 13.40 -1.88
N SER A 2 12.45 13.42 -0.60
CA SER A 2 12.05 12.19 0.09
C SER A 2 10.64 11.80 -0.40
N MET A 3 10.46 10.53 -0.76
CA MET A 3 9.16 10.00 -1.16
C MET A 3 8.23 10.00 0.06
N SER A 4 6.99 10.46 -0.09
CA SER A 4 6.02 10.48 1.02
C SER A 4 5.70 9.06 1.50
N PRO A 5 5.30 8.87 2.77
CA PRO A 5 4.89 7.57 3.29
C PRO A 5 3.76 6.93 2.46
N GLU A 6 2.78 7.73 2.01
CA GLU A 6 1.70 7.28 1.13
C GLU A 6 2.23 6.70 -0.17
N ALA A 7 3.16 7.40 -0.84
CA ALA A 7 3.72 6.96 -2.10
C ALA A 7 4.56 5.69 -1.94
N ARG A 8 5.31 5.55 -0.84
CA ARG A 8 6.04 4.32 -0.52
C ARG A 8 5.10 3.16 -0.23
N LEU A 9 4.04 3.37 0.55
CA LEU A 9 3.03 2.36 0.84
C LEU A 9 2.26 1.93 -0.42
N ALA A 10 1.95 2.88 -1.31
CA ALA A 10 1.34 2.62 -2.60
C ALA A 10 2.23 1.73 -3.48
N LEU A 11 3.54 2.05 -3.56
CA LEU A 11 4.50 1.22 -4.30
C LEU A 11 4.58 -0.20 -3.72
N LEU A 12 4.69 -0.34 -2.41
CA LEU A 12 4.73 -1.65 -1.74
C LEU A 12 3.45 -2.46 -1.99
N LEU A 13 2.30 -1.80 -2.10
CA LEU A 13 1.04 -2.45 -2.44
C LEU A 13 1.05 -2.96 -3.88
N LEU A 14 1.57 -2.18 -4.83
CA LEU A 14 1.75 -2.61 -6.22
C LEU A 14 2.76 -3.77 -6.31
N GLU A 15 3.86 -3.71 -5.57
CA GLU A 15 4.88 -4.77 -5.52
C GLU A 15 4.29 -6.07 -4.97
N GLU A 16 3.49 -6.00 -3.88
CA GLU A 16 2.77 -7.18 -3.39
C GLU A 16 1.81 -7.73 -4.44
N LEU A 17 1.07 -6.84 -5.12
CA LEU A 17 0.10 -7.25 -6.13
C LEU A 17 0.80 -7.95 -7.30
N GLU A 18 1.93 -7.42 -7.78
CA GLU A 18 2.77 -8.04 -8.81
C GLU A 18 3.22 -9.45 -8.38
N LEU A 19 3.77 -9.58 -7.17
CA LEU A 19 4.20 -10.87 -6.60
C LEU A 19 3.07 -11.89 -6.47
N ARG A 20 1.82 -11.44 -6.38
CA ARG A 20 0.62 -12.28 -6.34
C ARG A 20 0.04 -12.57 -7.72
N GLY A 21 0.78 -12.31 -8.80
CA GLY A 21 0.31 -12.54 -10.16
C GLY A 21 -0.55 -11.40 -10.69
N GLY A 22 -0.49 -10.20 -10.09
CA GLY A 22 -1.08 -8.96 -10.59
C GLY A 22 -2.60 -8.87 -10.47
N LYS A 23 -3.25 -9.86 -9.86
CA LYS A 23 -4.70 -9.88 -9.65
C LYS A 23 -5.05 -10.65 -8.39
N VAL A 24 -5.70 -9.99 -7.44
CA VAL A 24 -6.12 -10.62 -6.18
C VAL A 24 -7.30 -9.88 -5.57
N ARG A 25 -7.98 -10.45 -4.57
CA ARG A 25 -8.94 -9.68 -3.76
C ARG A 25 -8.21 -8.76 -2.79
N LEU A 26 -8.72 -7.55 -2.61
CA LEU A 26 -8.09 -6.51 -1.77
C LEU A 26 -7.83 -7.00 -0.34
N LYS A 27 -8.77 -7.76 0.24
CA LYS A 27 -8.64 -8.37 1.58
C LYS A 27 -7.47 -9.34 1.76
N TYR A 28 -6.89 -9.84 0.66
CA TYR A 28 -5.74 -10.74 0.71
C TYR A 28 -4.40 -10.02 0.57
N LEU A 29 -4.39 -8.73 0.22
CA LEU A 29 -3.19 -7.91 0.25
C LEU A 29 -2.85 -7.59 1.71
N LYS A 30 -1.71 -8.11 2.17
CA LYS A 30 -1.23 -7.88 3.53
C LYS A 30 -0.81 -6.42 3.72
N VAL A 31 -0.23 -5.79 2.71
CA VAL A 31 0.12 -4.36 2.74
C VAL A 31 -1.14 -3.52 2.94
N TYR A 32 -2.21 -3.78 2.17
CA TYR A 32 -3.49 -3.11 2.38
C TYR A 32 -4.03 -3.29 3.80
N ARG A 33 -4.03 -4.53 4.32
CA ARG A 33 -4.48 -4.81 5.68
C ARG A 33 -3.63 -4.09 6.74
N LEU A 34 -2.32 -3.99 6.55
CA LEU A 34 -1.43 -3.26 7.46
C LEU A 34 -1.74 -1.76 7.46
N ILE A 35 -1.91 -1.15 6.28
CA ILE A 35 -2.29 0.26 6.16
C ILE A 35 -3.62 0.50 6.86
N ASN A 36 -4.64 -0.32 6.57
CA ASN A 36 -5.96 -0.20 7.17
C ASN A 36 -5.93 -0.33 8.70
N TYR A 37 -5.12 -1.27 9.23
CA TYR A 37 -5.00 -1.50 10.67
C TYR A 37 -4.33 -0.32 11.39
N TRP A 38 -3.20 0.17 10.86
CA TRP A 38 -2.41 1.21 11.54
C TRP A 38 -2.90 2.63 11.25
N LEU A 39 -3.28 2.92 10.01
CA LEU A 39 -3.56 4.28 9.53
C LEU A 39 -5.06 4.54 9.30
N GLY A 40 -5.89 3.51 9.46
CA GLY A 40 -7.34 3.60 9.31
C GLY A 40 -7.84 3.43 7.87
N HIS A 41 -9.16 3.21 7.77
CA HIS A 41 -9.84 2.90 6.51
C HIS A 41 -9.77 4.04 5.49
N ASP A 42 -9.94 5.29 5.92
CA ASP A 42 -9.91 6.43 5.02
C ASP A 42 -8.53 6.66 4.40
N TYR A 43 -7.47 6.39 5.17
CA TYR A 43 -6.10 6.48 4.68
C TYR A 43 -5.82 5.39 3.64
N ALA A 44 -6.22 4.15 3.93
CA ALA A 44 -6.11 3.04 2.99
C ALA A 44 -6.90 3.29 1.70
N ARG A 45 -8.14 3.78 1.83
CA ARG A 45 -9.00 4.11 0.70
C ARG A 45 -8.40 5.21 -0.18
N LYS A 46 -7.87 6.29 0.42
CA LYS A 46 -7.18 7.37 -0.34
C LYS A 46 -6.04 6.86 -1.21
N ILE A 47 -5.24 5.91 -0.71
CA ILE A 47 -4.16 5.29 -1.49
C ILE A 47 -4.73 4.51 -2.67
N ILE A 48 -5.74 3.67 -2.43
CA ILE A 48 -6.38 2.85 -3.47
C ILE A 48 -7.04 3.74 -4.54
N ASP A 49 -7.81 4.73 -4.14
CA ASP A 49 -8.50 5.65 -5.04
C ASP A 49 -7.51 6.40 -5.93
N ARG A 50 -6.38 6.84 -5.36
CA ARG A 50 -5.31 7.48 -6.12
C ARG A 50 -4.70 6.52 -7.14
N LEU A 51 -4.43 5.26 -6.78
CA LEU A 51 -3.88 4.26 -7.70
C LEU A 51 -4.85 3.90 -8.84
N VAL A 52 -6.17 3.90 -8.57
CA VAL A 52 -7.22 3.73 -9.59
C VAL A 52 -7.24 4.95 -10.52
N LEU A 53 -7.30 6.15 -9.95
CA LEU A 53 -7.37 7.41 -10.70
C LEU A 53 -6.18 7.60 -11.65
N THR A 54 -4.98 7.23 -11.22
CA THR A 54 -3.77 7.33 -12.05
C THR A 54 -3.57 6.13 -12.98
N GLY A 55 -4.48 5.15 -12.99
CA GLY A 55 -4.45 4.03 -13.92
C GLY A 55 -3.37 2.98 -13.65
N TYR A 56 -2.91 2.82 -12.40
CA TYR A 56 -2.02 1.71 -12.03
C TYR A 56 -2.80 0.43 -11.79
N ILE A 57 -4.01 0.56 -11.24
CA ILE A 57 -4.87 -0.57 -10.90
C ILE A 57 -6.30 -0.33 -11.40
N ALA A 58 -7.04 -1.43 -11.56
CA ALA A 58 -8.49 -1.43 -11.67
C ALA A 58 -9.11 -2.29 -10.57
N ILE A 59 -10.34 -1.97 -10.17
CA ILE A 59 -11.14 -2.78 -9.25
C ILE A 59 -12.35 -3.33 -10.01
N LYS A 60 -12.49 -4.65 -10.04
CA LYS A 60 -13.59 -5.37 -10.71
C LYS A 60 -14.08 -6.49 -9.79
N ASN A 61 -15.36 -6.52 -9.43
CA ASN A 61 -15.97 -7.60 -8.65
C ASN A 61 -15.15 -7.99 -7.39
N ASP A 62 -14.78 -7.00 -6.57
CA ASP A 62 -13.94 -7.17 -5.36
C ASP A 62 -12.49 -7.64 -5.62
N ARG A 63 -12.04 -7.62 -6.88
CA ARG A 63 -10.65 -7.90 -7.26
C ARG A 63 -9.95 -6.64 -7.70
N ILE A 64 -8.73 -6.47 -7.20
CA ILE A 64 -7.79 -5.45 -7.63
C ILE A 64 -6.84 -6.08 -8.65
N GLU A 65 -6.61 -5.38 -9.76
CA GLU A 65 -5.84 -5.84 -10.92
C GLU A 65 -4.82 -4.78 -11.32
N LEU A 66 -3.57 -5.16 -11.58
CA LEU A 66 -2.58 -4.28 -12.21
C LEU A 66 -2.96 -4.04 -13.67
N LEU A 67 -3.01 -2.77 -14.06
CA LEU A 67 -3.23 -2.38 -15.46
C LEU A 67 -1.94 -2.47 -16.29
N ARG A 68 -0.77 -2.37 -15.64
CA ARG A 68 0.54 -2.58 -16.25
C ARG A 68 1.41 -3.41 -15.33
N ARG A 69 2.01 -4.48 -15.89
CA ARG A 69 2.98 -5.31 -15.17
C ARG A 69 4.32 -4.61 -15.08
N PHE A 70 5.04 -4.87 -13.99
CA PHE A 70 6.41 -4.40 -13.81
C PHE A 70 7.20 -5.48 -13.06
N LYS A 71 8.52 -5.48 -13.19
CA LYS A 71 9.34 -6.40 -12.40
C LYS A 71 9.58 -5.80 -11.02
N THR A 72 9.33 -6.58 -9.97
CA THR A 72 9.82 -6.28 -8.63
C THR A 72 11.10 -7.07 -8.36
N SER A 73 12.08 -6.43 -7.74
CA SER A 73 13.30 -7.09 -7.25
C SER A 73 13.15 -7.59 -5.81
N LYS A 74 12.06 -7.24 -5.13
CA LYS A 74 11.82 -7.59 -3.73
C LYS A 74 11.11 -8.92 -3.60
N SER A 75 11.50 -9.67 -2.57
CA SER A 75 10.69 -10.78 -2.06
C SER A 75 9.46 -10.28 -1.32
N GLN A 76 8.45 -11.14 -1.22
CA GLN A 76 7.22 -10.86 -0.47
C GLN A 76 7.50 -10.52 1.01
N GLY A 77 8.50 -11.16 1.62
CA GLY A 77 8.93 -10.89 2.99
C GLY A 77 9.52 -9.49 3.18
N GLN A 78 10.31 -9.00 2.21
CA GLN A 78 10.87 -7.64 2.23
C GLN A 78 9.77 -6.58 2.13
N VAL A 79 8.84 -6.75 1.16
CA VAL A 79 7.68 -5.85 1.00
C VAL A 79 6.90 -5.72 2.30
N TYR A 80 6.67 -6.83 3.01
CA TYR A 80 5.93 -6.82 4.26
C TYR A 80 6.66 -6.16 5.42
N ARG A 81 7.97 -6.33 5.50
CA ARG A 81 8.80 -5.70 6.53
C ARG A 81 8.80 -4.19 6.35
N GLU A 82 9.08 -3.73 5.12
CA GLU A 82 9.09 -2.31 4.78
C GLU A 82 7.72 -1.66 4.99
N ALA A 83 6.63 -2.30 4.54
CA ALA A 83 5.28 -1.78 4.73
C ALA A 83 4.92 -1.61 6.20
N ARG A 84 5.30 -2.58 7.05
CA ARG A 84 5.08 -2.50 8.49
C ARG A 84 5.85 -1.35 9.12
N GLU A 85 7.13 -1.20 8.78
CA GLU A 85 7.97 -0.12 9.30
C GLU A 85 7.37 1.25 8.95
N ILE A 86 7.01 1.45 7.68
CA ILE A 86 6.46 2.73 7.22
C ILE A 86 5.09 3.00 7.85
N ALA A 87 4.19 2.02 7.90
CA ALA A 87 2.87 2.21 8.50
C ALA A 87 2.97 2.54 10.00
N THR A 88 3.83 1.84 10.74
CA THR A 88 4.01 2.08 12.18
C THR A 88 4.65 3.44 12.45
N ASN A 89 5.69 3.80 11.71
CA ASN A 89 6.34 5.11 11.85
C ASN A 89 5.40 6.26 11.49
N THR A 90 4.60 6.10 10.43
CA THR A 90 3.60 7.10 10.02
C THR A 90 2.54 7.27 11.11
N TYR A 91 2.04 6.17 11.67
CA TYR A 91 1.10 6.21 12.80
C TYR A 91 1.68 6.99 13.99
N LEU A 92 2.92 6.68 14.39
CA LEU A 92 3.58 7.36 15.51
C LEU A 92 3.78 8.86 15.24
N LEU A 93 4.08 9.25 14.01
CA LEU A 93 4.21 10.65 13.61
C LEU A 93 2.87 11.39 13.66
N MET A 94 1.79 10.75 13.21
CA MET A 94 0.44 11.32 13.24
C MET A 94 -0.09 11.53 14.67
N HIS A 95 0.37 10.71 15.62
CA HIS A 95 -0.07 10.74 17.03
C HIS A 95 0.97 11.33 17.98
N ARG A 96 2.05 11.92 17.45
CA ARG A 96 3.05 12.59 18.28
C ARG A 96 2.41 13.85 18.87
N PRO A 97 2.46 14.05 20.20
CA PRO A 97 1.97 15.31 20.77
C PRO A 97 2.78 16.47 20.19
N PRO A 98 2.16 17.63 19.94
CA PRO A 98 2.91 18.82 19.54
C PRO A 98 3.97 19.07 20.61
N ASN A 99 5.24 19.18 20.21
CA ASN A 99 6.31 19.58 21.11
C ASN A 99 5.88 20.91 21.75
N LYS A 100 5.81 20.93 23.09
CA LYS A 100 5.66 22.16 23.86
C LYS A 100 6.87 23.05 23.69
#